data_AF-A0A3A6MZN4-F1
#
_entry.id   AF-A0A3A6MZN4-F1
#
_cell.length_a   1.000
_cell.length_b   1.000
_cell.length_c   1.000
_cell.angle_alpha   90.00
_cell.angle_beta   90.00
_cell.angle_gamma   90.00
#
_symmetry.space_group_name_H-M   'P 1'
#
loop_
_entity.id
_entity.type
_entity.pdbx_description
1 polymer ?
#
loop_
_entity_poly.entity_id
_entity_poly.type
_entity_poly.pdbx_seq_one_letter_code
_entity_poly.pdbx_strand_id
1 'polypeptide(L)'
;MSMSRQYPFVALLTGILLLCLGADMLPAQQQISASYTKLAEDGRELPREAQNWAMVRDNATGLIWEIKTTDGSIHDVEKVFDWAGAQAEFIAELNRTKFGGFDDWRLPTTDELRTLAVKGEEPYINREFFPHTAPTSYLSWRKCGSGEIFDERIKFGEQRNSKKDRRVRAVRNSAVRE
;
A
#
# COMPACT_ATOMS: atom_id res chain seq x y z
N MET A 1 -16.10 -81.41 13.09
CA MET A 1 -14.65 -81.46 12.75
C MET A 1 -14.29 -80.09 12.22
N SER A 2 -13.94 -79.12 13.07
CA SER A 2 -12.55 -78.81 13.44
C SER A 2 -11.58 -79.02 12.27
N MET A 3 -11.06 -77.95 11.68
CA MET A 3 -9.69 -77.51 11.95
C MET A 3 -9.36 -76.22 11.19
N SER A 4 -8.79 -75.31 11.96
CA SER A 4 -8.03 -74.12 11.59
C SER A 4 -6.87 -74.39 10.63
N ARG A 5 -6.45 -73.35 9.89
CA ARG A 5 -5.08 -73.04 9.42
C ARG A 5 -5.13 -71.65 8.78
N GLN A 6 -4.75 -70.57 9.45
CA GLN A 6 -3.37 -70.15 9.72
C GLN A 6 -2.58 -69.94 8.42
N TYR A 7 -2.57 -68.68 7.94
CA TYR A 7 -1.66 -68.22 6.89
C TYR A 7 -0.42 -67.58 7.55
N PRO A 8 0.80 -68.06 7.26
CA PRO A 8 2.02 -67.47 7.80
C PRO A 8 2.49 -66.27 6.98
N PHE A 9 3.09 -65.33 7.72
CA PHE A 9 3.99 -64.27 7.26
C PHE A 9 5.08 -64.80 6.29
N VAL A 10 5.32 -64.12 5.15
CA VAL A 10 6.67 -63.77 4.65
C VAL A 10 6.59 -62.49 3.78
N ALA A 11 7.49 -61.56 4.06
CA ALA A 11 7.66 -60.22 3.50
C ALA A 11 8.46 -60.19 2.18
N LEU A 12 8.31 -59.13 1.37
CA LEU A 12 9.42 -58.21 1.01
C LEU A 12 9.01 -57.11 0.01
N LEU A 13 9.15 -55.86 0.48
CA LEU A 13 9.68 -54.64 -0.17
C LEU A 13 9.52 -54.47 -1.70
N THR A 14 8.70 -53.50 -2.10
CA THR A 14 9.10 -52.25 -2.78
C THR A 14 7.85 -51.48 -3.18
N GLY A 15 7.69 -50.26 -2.67
CA GLY A 15 6.49 -49.46 -2.95
C GLY A 15 6.68 -48.05 -2.43
N ILE A 16 7.41 -47.28 -3.22
CA ILE A 16 7.74 -45.86 -3.07
C ILE A 16 6.62 -45.06 -2.39
N LEU A 17 6.99 -44.40 -1.30
CA LEU A 17 6.27 -43.32 -0.66
C LEU A 17 6.04 -42.20 -1.69
N LEU A 18 4.89 -42.19 -2.34
CA LEU A 18 4.49 -41.09 -3.22
C LEU A 18 3.77 -40.03 -2.38
N LEU A 19 4.57 -39.13 -1.82
CA LEU A 19 4.14 -37.80 -1.38
C LEU A 19 3.56 -37.05 -2.58
N CYS A 20 2.25 -37.01 -2.71
CA CYS A 20 1.58 -35.95 -3.44
C CYS A 20 0.70 -35.20 -2.44
N LEU A 21 1.36 -34.33 -1.67
CA LEU A 21 0.71 -33.13 -1.15
C LEU A 21 0.14 -32.40 -2.37
N GLY A 22 -1.14 -32.62 -2.65
CA GLY A 22 -1.92 -31.78 -3.55
C GLY A 22 -2.15 -30.43 -2.89
N ALA A 23 -1.07 -29.69 -2.64
CA ALA A 23 -1.12 -28.25 -2.71
C ALA A 23 -1.22 -27.95 -4.20
N ASP A 24 -2.43 -27.99 -4.74
CA ASP A 24 -2.76 -27.21 -5.92
C ASP A 24 -2.60 -25.75 -5.50
N MET A 25 -1.34 -25.30 -5.51
CA MET A 25 -0.95 -23.91 -5.51
C MET A 25 -1.65 -23.33 -6.73
N LEU A 26 -2.78 -22.69 -6.45
CA LEU A 26 -3.42 -21.77 -7.36
C LEU A 26 -2.32 -20.89 -7.96
N PRO A 27 -2.23 -20.78 -9.29
CA PRO A 27 -1.22 -19.93 -9.90
C PRO A 27 -1.43 -18.54 -9.32
N ALA A 28 -0.42 -18.04 -8.60
CA ALA A 28 -0.38 -16.66 -8.17
C ALA A 28 -0.62 -15.85 -9.44
N GLN A 29 -1.81 -15.26 -9.56
CA GLN A 29 -2.13 -14.38 -10.65
C GLN A 29 -1.13 -13.24 -10.53
N GLN A 30 -0.13 -13.25 -11.41
CA GLN A 30 0.74 -12.12 -11.61
C GLN A 30 -0.12 -11.09 -12.36
N GLN A 31 -1.06 -10.50 -11.62
CA GLN A 31 -1.81 -9.35 -12.04
C GLN A 31 -0.76 -8.32 -12.43
N ILE A 32 -0.87 -7.74 -13.63
CA ILE A 32 -0.14 -6.54 -14.03
C ILE A 32 -0.58 -5.44 -13.06
N SER A 33 0.04 -5.46 -11.89
CA SER A 33 -0.17 -4.62 -10.74
C SER A 33 0.99 -3.64 -10.81
N ALA A 34 0.68 -2.34 -10.76
CA ALA A 34 1.68 -1.31 -10.55
C ALA A 34 2.68 -1.83 -9.51
N SER A 35 3.92 -2.09 -9.93
CA SER A 35 4.87 -2.73 -9.03
C SER A 35 5.22 -1.70 -7.96
N TYR A 36 4.82 -1.95 -6.73
CA TYR A 36 5.15 -1.12 -5.58
C TYR A 36 6.32 -1.73 -4.81
N THR A 37 7.16 -0.89 -4.22
CA THR A 37 8.24 -1.29 -3.30
C THR A 37 7.96 -0.66 -1.93
N LYS A 38 7.91 -1.50 -0.88
CA LYS A 38 7.77 -1.04 0.51
C LYS A 38 9.08 -0.43 0.98
N LEU A 39 9.01 0.68 1.72
CA LEU A 39 10.17 1.35 2.29
C LEU A 39 10.02 1.51 3.80
N ALA A 40 11.11 1.29 4.53
CA ALA A 40 11.21 1.52 5.97
C ALA A 40 11.23 3.02 6.30
N GLU A 41 11.17 3.35 7.59
CA GLU A 41 11.22 4.73 8.10
C GLU A 41 12.52 5.48 7.77
N ASP A 42 13.60 4.75 7.50
CA ASP A 42 14.90 5.28 7.05
C ASP A 42 15.03 5.32 5.52
N GLY A 43 13.96 5.01 4.78
CA GLY A 43 13.95 4.99 3.32
C GLY A 43 14.60 3.77 2.68
N ARG A 44 15.05 2.76 3.45
CA ARG A 44 15.54 1.50 2.89
C ARG A 44 14.39 0.68 2.29
N GLU A 45 14.70 -0.02 1.20
CA GLU A 45 13.77 -0.98 0.62
C GLU A 45 13.54 -2.17 1.55
N LEU A 46 12.29 -2.61 1.59
CA LEU A 46 11.85 -3.75 2.36
C LEU A 46 11.40 -4.88 1.44
N PRO A 47 11.51 -6.14 1.91
CA PRO A 47 10.93 -7.28 1.21
C PRO A 47 9.42 -7.10 1.10
N ARG A 48 8.81 -7.74 0.08
CA ARG A 48 7.36 -7.66 -0.16
C ARG A 48 6.55 -8.15 1.05
N GLU A 49 7.08 -9.13 1.75
CA GLU A 49 6.51 -9.81 2.91
C GLU A 49 6.61 -8.99 4.20
N ALA A 50 7.26 -7.82 4.16
CA ALA A 50 7.35 -6.94 5.32
C ALA A 50 5.95 -6.58 5.82
N GLN A 51 5.77 -6.75 7.13
CA GLN A 51 4.50 -6.51 7.81
C GLN A 51 4.27 -5.02 8.10
N ASN A 52 5.36 -4.25 8.24
CA ASN A 52 5.32 -2.82 8.52
C ASN A 52 6.24 -2.07 7.55
N TRP A 53 5.80 -0.92 7.06
CA TRP A 53 6.55 -0.02 6.21
C TRP A 53 5.99 1.40 6.39
N ALA A 54 6.85 2.42 6.23
CA ALA A 54 6.49 3.82 6.43
C ALA A 54 6.10 4.51 5.13
N MET A 55 6.67 4.05 4.00
CA MET A 55 6.43 4.63 2.69
C MET A 55 6.32 3.56 1.62
N VAL A 56 5.76 3.93 0.48
CA VAL A 56 5.69 3.07 -0.71
C VAL A 56 6.21 3.82 -1.92
N ARG A 57 7.15 3.21 -2.63
CA ARG A 57 7.52 3.65 -3.97
C ARG A 57 6.61 3.00 -5.00
N ASP A 58 6.01 3.81 -5.85
CA ASP A 58 5.38 3.37 -7.09
C ASP A 58 6.46 3.27 -8.17
N ASN A 59 6.80 2.06 -8.61
CA ASN A 59 7.87 1.87 -9.60
C ASN A 59 7.42 2.24 -11.02
N ALA A 60 6.13 2.45 -11.29
CA ALA A 60 5.66 2.91 -12.60
C ALA A 60 5.89 4.42 -12.78
N THR A 61 5.65 5.21 -11.72
CA THR A 61 5.80 6.67 -11.74
C THR A 61 7.13 7.15 -11.15
N GLY A 62 7.80 6.31 -10.37
CA GLY A 62 8.95 6.70 -9.56
C GLY A 62 8.57 7.56 -8.35
N LEU A 63 7.28 7.74 -8.05
CA LEU A 63 6.87 8.53 -6.89
C LEU A 63 6.98 7.73 -5.60
N ILE A 64 7.30 8.41 -4.51
CA ILE A 64 7.27 7.82 -3.16
C ILE A 64 6.14 8.48 -2.38
N TRP A 65 5.35 7.65 -1.74
CA TRP A 65 4.13 8.01 -1.04
C TRP A 65 4.27 7.73 0.46
N GLU A 66 3.81 8.67 1.27
CA GLU A 66 3.59 8.44 2.70
C GLU A 66 2.46 7.41 2.87
N ILE A 67 2.59 6.52 3.87
CA ILE A 67 1.56 5.56 4.26
C ILE A 67 0.84 6.06 5.51
N LYS A 68 -0.49 5.88 5.53
CA LYS A 68 -1.32 6.27 6.68
C LYS A 68 -1.18 5.25 7.80
N THR A 69 -1.34 5.71 9.03
CA THR A 69 -1.37 4.89 10.25
C THR A 69 -2.72 5.06 10.97
N THR A 70 -2.87 4.39 12.13
CA THR A 70 -4.04 4.49 13.02
C THR A 70 -3.61 4.69 14.49
N ASP A 71 -2.53 5.44 14.70
CA ASP A 71 -1.83 5.59 15.99
C ASP A 71 -1.93 7.00 16.62
N GLY A 72 -2.73 7.89 16.02
CA GLY A 72 -2.92 9.27 16.45
C GLY A 72 -1.78 10.23 16.05
N SER A 73 -0.73 9.73 15.39
CA SER A 73 0.39 10.54 14.91
C SER A 73 -0.01 11.51 13.79
N ILE A 74 0.94 12.27 13.27
CA ILE A 74 0.75 13.13 12.10
C ILE A 74 0.38 12.32 10.83
N HIS A 75 0.74 11.03 10.81
CA HIS A 75 0.44 10.07 9.74
C HIS A 75 -0.90 9.37 9.92
N ASP A 76 -1.65 9.65 10.98
CA ASP A 76 -2.91 8.97 11.25
C ASP A 76 -3.97 9.30 10.18
N VAL A 77 -4.71 8.27 9.76
CA VAL A 77 -5.77 8.38 8.75
C VAL A 77 -6.86 9.36 9.14
N GLU A 78 -7.16 9.49 10.43
CA GLU A 78 -8.18 10.37 11.00
C GLU A 78 -7.77 11.84 11.02
N LYS A 79 -6.48 12.16 10.81
CA LYS A 79 -6.04 13.55 10.67
C LYS A 79 -6.62 14.18 9.42
N VAL A 80 -7.17 15.37 9.60
CA VAL A 80 -7.73 16.21 8.54
C VAL A 80 -7.15 17.61 8.68
N PHE A 81 -6.88 18.24 7.55
CA PHE A 81 -6.28 19.57 7.50
C PHE A 81 -7.01 20.40 6.44
N ASP A 82 -7.14 21.70 6.63
CA ASP A 82 -7.38 22.55 5.47
C ASP A 82 -6.10 22.68 4.62
N TRP A 83 -6.20 23.34 3.47
CA TRP A 83 -5.04 23.49 2.58
C TRP A 83 -3.85 24.18 3.28
N ALA A 84 -4.11 25.21 4.08
CA ALA A 84 -3.08 25.97 4.77
C ALA A 84 -2.39 25.12 5.85
N GLY A 85 -3.15 24.42 6.69
CA GLY A 85 -2.64 23.49 7.69
C GLY A 85 -1.94 22.29 7.07
N ALA A 86 -2.41 21.79 5.93
CA ALA A 86 -1.75 20.70 5.22
C ALA A 86 -0.33 21.10 4.78
N GLN A 87 -0.13 22.34 4.36
CA GLN A 87 1.19 22.86 4.01
C GLN A 87 2.02 23.21 5.25
N ALA A 88 1.47 24.02 6.15
CA ALA A 88 2.21 24.63 7.26
C ALA A 88 2.42 23.68 8.45
N GLU A 89 1.61 22.62 8.58
CA GLU A 89 1.72 21.64 9.67
C GLU A 89 2.14 20.28 9.12
N PHE A 90 1.32 19.66 8.26
CA PHE A 90 1.58 18.28 7.81
C PHE A 90 2.87 18.19 6.98
N ILE A 91 2.95 18.90 5.85
CA ILE A 91 4.13 18.87 4.98
C ILE A 91 5.35 19.46 5.68
N ALA A 92 5.19 20.58 6.39
CA ALA A 92 6.28 21.20 7.14
C ALA A 92 6.89 20.23 8.19
N GLU A 93 6.06 19.47 8.91
CA GLU A 93 6.53 18.50 9.90
C GLU A 93 7.27 17.32 9.28
N LEU A 94 6.76 16.76 8.18
CA LEU A 94 7.44 15.69 7.45
C LEU A 94 8.83 16.13 6.98
N ASN A 95 8.93 17.37 6.46
CA ASN A 95 10.20 17.91 5.98
C ASN A 95 11.16 18.26 7.11
N ARG A 96 10.64 18.83 8.21
CA ARG A 96 11.43 19.18 9.40
C ARG A 96 12.01 17.95 10.08
N THR A 97 11.24 16.86 10.16
CA THR A 97 11.67 15.60 10.79
C THR A 97 12.47 14.70 9.85
N LYS A 98 12.60 15.09 8.58
CA LYS A 98 13.20 14.27 7.53
C LYS A 98 12.57 12.89 7.44
N PHE A 99 11.24 12.83 7.41
CA PHE A 99 10.51 11.57 7.31
C PHE A 99 11.02 10.74 6.12
N GLY A 100 11.44 9.49 6.36
CA GLY A 100 12.06 8.68 5.31
C GLY A 100 13.50 9.03 4.95
N GLY A 101 14.15 9.92 5.71
CA GLY A 101 15.43 10.55 5.36
C GLY A 101 15.29 11.75 4.41
N PHE A 102 14.08 12.28 4.21
CA PHE A 102 13.76 13.20 3.13
C PHE A 102 13.05 14.48 3.60
N ASP A 103 13.36 15.61 2.97
CA ASP A 103 12.84 16.95 3.31
C ASP A 103 12.16 17.70 2.15
N ASP A 104 11.80 16.98 1.08
CA ASP A 104 11.15 17.47 -0.14
C ASP A 104 9.72 16.90 -0.32
N TRP A 105 9.06 16.53 0.78
CA TRP A 105 7.65 16.13 0.76
C TRP A 105 6.76 17.29 0.35
N ARG A 106 5.72 16.98 -0.42
CA ARG A 106 4.72 17.93 -0.89
C ARG A 106 3.34 17.30 -0.97
N LEU A 107 2.33 18.15 -1.11
CA LEU A 107 1.00 17.70 -1.51
C LEU A 107 1.01 17.22 -2.97
N PRO A 108 0.26 16.15 -3.28
CA PRO A 108 0.23 15.57 -4.61
C PRO A 108 -0.63 16.38 -5.56
N THR A 109 -0.30 16.26 -6.85
CA THR A 109 -1.21 16.72 -7.89
C THR A 109 -2.39 15.76 -8.02
N THR A 110 -3.48 16.25 -8.62
CA THR A 110 -4.67 15.44 -8.94
C THR A 110 -4.32 14.26 -9.86
N ASP A 111 -3.39 14.44 -10.79
CA ASP A 111 -2.97 13.39 -11.73
C ASP A 111 -2.12 12.33 -11.04
N GLU A 112 -1.23 12.73 -10.12
CA GLU A 112 -0.44 11.80 -9.31
C GLU A 112 -1.32 10.95 -8.39
N LEU A 113 -2.28 11.55 -7.66
CA LEU A 113 -3.17 10.75 -6.81
C LEU A 113 -4.01 9.76 -7.63
N ARG A 114 -4.38 10.12 -8.85
CA ARG A 114 -5.16 9.24 -9.73
C ARG A 114 -4.39 7.98 -10.12
N THR A 115 -3.06 7.99 -10.12
CA THR A 115 -2.27 6.78 -10.46
C THR A 115 -2.37 5.70 -9.39
N LEU A 116 -2.68 6.08 -8.14
CA LEU A 116 -2.91 5.12 -7.05
C LEU A 116 -4.27 4.43 -7.13
N ALA A 117 -5.23 5.01 -7.87
CA ALA A 117 -6.59 4.51 -7.90
C ALA A 117 -6.69 3.20 -8.69
N VAL A 118 -7.27 2.16 -8.09
CA VAL A 118 -7.53 0.87 -8.75
C VAL A 118 -9.04 0.62 -8.85
N LYS A 119 -9.45 -0.20 -9.82
CA LYS A 119 -10.83 -0.67 -9.92
C LYS A 119 -11.06 -1.80 -8.91
N GLY A 120 -12.25 -1.87 -8.33
CA GLY A 120 -12.64 -2.96 -7.45
C GLY A 120 -13.40 -2.47 -6.23
N GLU A 121 -13.19 -3.15 -5.10
CA GLU A 121 -13.80 -2.81 -3.82
C GLU A 121 -13.14 -1.59 -3.17
N GLU A 122 -13.88 -0.95 -2.27
CA GLU A 122 -13.37 0.17 -1.49
C GLU A 122 -12.39 -0.26 -0.38
N PRO A 123 -11.42 0.61 -0.03
CA PRO A 123 -11.03 1.80 -0.80
C PRO A 123 -10.42 1.41 -2.15
N TYR A 124 -10.65 2.23 -3.19
CA TYR A 124 -10.18 2.06 -4.57
C TYR A 124 -8.66 2.27 -4.71
N ILE A 125 -7.86 1.55 -3.94
CA ILE A 125 -6.39 1.60 -3.91
C ILE A 125 -5.84 0.21 -3.63
N ASN A 126 -4.58 -0.07 -3.97
CA ASN A 126 -3.97 -1.35 -3.61
C ASN A 126 -3.78 -1.45 -2.08
N ARG A 127 -4.68 -2.17 -1.41
CA ARG A 127 -4.72 -2.32 0.06
C ARG A 127 -3.56 -3.13 0.63
N GLU A 128 -2.84 -3.91 -0.18
CA GLU A 128 -1.60 -4.60 0.23
C GLU A 128 -0.49 -3.59 0.57
N PHE A 129 -0.48 -2.44 -0.11
CA PHE A 129 0.53 -1.39 0.04
C PHE A 129 0.01 -0.17 0.80
N PHE A 130 -1.30 0.07 0.78
CA PHE A 130 -1.96 1.21 1.40
C PHE A 130 -3.08 0.80 2.38
N PRO A 131 -2.76 0.05 3.46
CA PRO A 131 -3.74 -0.64 4.29
C PRO A 131 -4.71 0.27 5.05
N HIS A 132 -4.27 1.50 5.40
CA HIS A 132 -5.05 2.44 6.21
C HIS A 132 -5.57 3.64 5.40
N THR A 133 -5.87 3.42 4.12
CA THR A 133 -6.50 4.47 3.30
C THR A 133 -7.99 4.54 3.60
N ALA A 134 -8.50 5.72 3.96
CA ALA A 134 -9.93 5.91 4.09
C ALA A 134 -10.57 5.98 2.68
N PRO A 135 -11.77 5.40 2.47
CA PRO A 135 -12.49 5.46 1.19
C PRO A 135 -13.19 6.82 0.99
N THR A 136 -12.48 7.91 1.25
CA THR A 136 -12.96 9.30 1.14
C THR A 136 -12.07 10.09 0.17
N SER A 137 -12.18 11.42 0.19
CA SER A 137 -11.33 12.29 -0.63
C SER A 137 -10.05 12.72 0.07
N TYR A 138 -8.99 12.87 -0.73
CA TYR A 138 -7.69 13.38 -0.28
C TYR A 138 -7.37 14.71 -0.99
N LEU A 139 -6.68 15.60 -0.27
CA LEU A 139 -6.26 16.90 -0.79
C LEU A 139 -5.30 16.73 -1.97
N SER A 140 -5.55 17.49 -3.04
CA SER A 140 -4.69 17.56 -4.21
C SER A 140 -4.74 18.93 -4.85
N TRP A 141 -3.82 19.18 -5.77
CA TRP A 141 -3.87 20.38 -6.60
C TRP A 141 -3.67 20.06 -8.06
N ARG A 142 -4.08 20.98 -8.93
CA ARG A 142 -3.78 20.89 -10.35
C ARG A 142 -3.45 22.26 -10.90
N LYS A 143 -2.52 22.29 -11.84
CA LYS A 143 -2.29 23.48 -12.65
C LYS A 143 -3.50 23.69 -13.57
N CYS A 144 -4.01 24.91 -13.62
CA CYS A 144 -5.10 25.31 -14.49
C CYS A 144 -4.73 26.62 -15.20
N GLY A 145 -4.34 26.52 -16.48
CA GLY A 145 -3.82 27.67 -17.22
C GLY A 145 -2.55 28.24 -16.55
N SER A 146 -2.60 29.53 -16.21
CA SER A 146 -1.52 30.21 -15.47
C SER A 146 -1.67 30.17 -13.94
N GLY A 147 -2.72 29.54 -13.41
CA GLY A 147 -3.00 29.46 -11.98
C GLY A 147 -3.00 28.03 -11.43
N GLU A 148 -3.24 27.92 -10.13
CA GLU A 148 -3.40 26.66 -9.40
C GLU A 148 -4.81 26.55 -8.85
N ILE A 149 -5.43 25.37 -8.98
CA ILE A 149 -6.69 25.06 -8.33
C ILE A 149 -6.42 23.97 -7.30
N PHE A 150 -6.84 24.24 -6.07
CA PHE A 150 -6.85 23.26 -4.99
C PHE A 150 -8.12 22.42 -5.15
N ASP A 151 -7.96 21.12 -5.41
CA ASP A 151 -9.05 20.21 -5.72
C ASP A 151 -9.13 19.08 -4.70
N GLU A 152 -10.18 19.11 -3.89
CA GLU A 152 -10.52 18.10 -2.89
C GLU A 152 -11.41 17.01 -3.50
N ARG A 153 -10.92 16.24 -4.50
CA ARG A 153 -11.84 15.37 -5.25
C ARG A 153 -11.34 14.02 -5.72
N ILE A 154 -10.07 13.64 -5.53
CA ILE A 154 -9.69 12.24 -5.79
C ILE A 154 -10.26 11.38 -4.69
N LYS A 155 -11.31 10.64 -5.04
CA LYS A 155 -12.04 9.74 -4.18
C LYS A 155 -11.45 8.35 -4.26
N PHE A 156 -11.14 7.79 -3.10
CA PHE A 156 -10.86 6.36 -2.96
C PHE A 156 -12.11 5.57 -2.53
N GLY A 157 -13.32 6.13 -2.66
CA GLY A 157 -14.58 5.44 -2.41
C GLY A 157 -15.83 6.30 -2.63
N GLU A 158 -16.99 5.70 -2.43
CA GLU A 158 -18.33 6.28 -2.58
C GLU A 158 -18.82 6.97 -1.32
N GLN A 159 -18.10 6.86 -0.19
CA GLN A 159 -18.48 7.52 1.04
C GLN A 159 -18.71 9.01 0.79
N ARG A 160 -19.85 9.50 1.28
CA ARG A 160 -20.23 10.90 1.11
C ARG A 160 -19.22 11.77 1.84
N ASN A 161 -18.48 12.55 1.06
CA ASN A 161 -17.56 13.52 1.61
C ASN A 161 -18.32 14.47 2.57
N SER A 162 -17.94 14.48 3.83
CA SER A 162 -18.30 15.57 4.73
C SER A 162 -17.51 16.83 4.35
N LYS A 163 -18.01 18.03 4.71
CA LYS A 163 -17.20 19.27 4.62
C LYS A 163 -15.89 19.22 5.43
N LYS A 164 -15.73 18.18 6.25
CA LYS A 164 -14.57 17.86 7.08
C LYS A 164 -13.60 16.87 6.42
N ASP A 165 -13.94 16.27 5.27
CA ASP A 165 -13.13 15.23 4.64
C ASP A 165 -11.98 15.85 3.85
N ARG A 166 -10.97 16.28 4.60
CA ARG A 166 -9.77 16.94 4.09
C ARG A 166 -8.54 16.13 4.50
N ARG A 167 -8.57 14.84 4.17
CA ARG A 167 -7.47 13.93 4.45
C ARG A 167 -6.29 14.27 3.55
N VAL A 168 -5.09 13.99 4.02
CA VAL A 168 -3.84 14.32 3.34
C VAL A 168 -3.01 13.06 3.14
N ARG A 169 -2.24 13.06 2.06
CA ARG A 169 -1.18 12.11 1.79
C ARG A 169 -0.04 12.89 1.16
N ALA A 170 1.18 12.66 1.62
CA ALA A 170 2.35 13.30 1.04
C ALA A 170 2.91 12.47 -0.11
N VAL A 171 3.49 13.16 -1.08
CA VAL A 171 4.24 12.56 -2.19
C VAL A 171 5.58 13.27 -2.34
N ARG A 172 6.57 12.54 -2.83
CA ARG A 172 7.83 13.08 -3.33
C ARG A 172 8.26 12.33 -4.59
N ASN A 173 9.22 12.89 -5.31
CA ASN A 173 9.86 12.21 -6.43
C ASN A 173 10.86 11.18 -5.88
N SER A 174 11.08 10.03 -6.53
CA SER A 174 12.18 9.15 -6.12
C SER A 174 13.50 9.89 -6.29
N ALA A 175 14.32 9.94 -5.24
CA ALA A 175 15.69 10.39 -5.39
C ALA A 175 16.38 9.46 -6.41
N VAL A 176 16.82 10.01 -7.54
CA VAL A 176 17.91 9.39 -8.28
C VAL A 176 19.10 9.48 -7.32
N ARG A 177 19.55 8.33 -6.81
CA ARG A 177 20.86 8.30 -6.15
C ARG A 177 21.89 8.58 -7.24
N GLU A 178 22.42 9.80 -7.28
CA GLU A 178 23.68 10.09 -7.97
C GLU A 178 24.84 9.35 -7.28
#